data_AF-A0A955EEV0-F1
#
_entry.id   AF-A0A955EEV0-F1
#
_cell.length_a   1.000
_cell.length_b   1.000
_cell.length_c   1.000
_cell.angle_alpha   90.00
_cell.angle_beta   90.00
_cell.angle_gamma   90.00
#
_symmetry.space_group_name_H-M   'P 1'
#
loop_
_entity.id
_entity.type
_entity.pdbx_description
1 polymer ?
#
loop_
_entity_poly.entity_id
_entity_poly.type
_entity_poly.pdbx_seq_one_letter_code
_entity_poly.pdbx_strand_id
1 'polypeptide(L)'
;MRAERAGVTSLTAHDMTALERVQMGGHYEQWLASGFSQAAYKARDITEYGSVLPETQRRVRNERKGLALEKLGEPFVTKFEYTLTPAGLAAEDGELFSTIFIRGHEQALLDASQDHRLAFRAKRSRADVVNSQYINALARDPSVPVGTTVVIDSPSPDHNDLNLPIELLEEYHYRPKMQMAMRWVATKTQDGIQLQTINVFHAEPHELAESLSVVARQPVALKATEDMPWQRTVFTPDQGVDVAQELVGNFDAIKLRDLGAHTSHGLELDERAGANAVELVEGDTFSRALDASDFVIDQIAASLATKQLMVERAYLEEILSMEGADGSYELQGSEREKVLRVLGSDDYSLDDLHTALRVAQQVADASLWSTLRRIVDGEAVEVSSDVQEAAHQGVSSVESHRQQGSVEYGCQGEGTSKQAQKSIFDMSSDELASAFMRTIFITNCPLCDEKGVTATKENGTITCGDCGGCVDVCTGEVLRKASKKQKAAAQSGKAVAKTMMSPVDWLFNEFAEYGKKRRLQTQKRGSNETIALRG
;
A
#
# COMPACT_ATOMS: atom_id res chain seq x y z
N MET A 1 -29.06 -51.95 2.88
CA MET A 1 -29.03 -51.43 4.25
C MET A 1 -28.73 -49.94 4.16
N ARG A 2 -29.71 -49.10 4.52
CA ARG A 2 -29.60 -47.64 4.55
C ARG A 2 -28.89 -47.27 5.85
N ALA A 3 -27.77 -46.56 5.77
CA ALA A 3 -27.18 -45.87 6.91
C ALA A 3 -27.49 -44.38 6.79
N GLU A 4 -27.91 -43.82 7.90
CA GLU A 4 -28.56 -42.53 8.06
C GLU A 4 -27.61 -41.36 7.78
N ARG A 5 -28.12 -40.38 7.03
CA ARG A 5 -27.55 -39.03 6.98
C ARG A 5 -27.79 -38.40 8.35
N ALA A 6 -26.72 -38.20 9.12
CA ALA A 6 -26.74 -37.27 10.24
C ALA A 6 -27.05 -35.88 9.66
N GLY A 7 -28.20 -35.33 10.06
CA GLY A 7 -28.67 -34.03 9.66
C GLY A 7 -27.72 -32.95 10.18
N VAL A 8 -27.04 -32.27 9.27
CA VAL A 8 -26.55 -30.91 9.53
C VAL A 8 -27.81 -30.04 9.51
N THR A 9 -28.31 -29.71 10.70
CA THR A 9 -29.31 -28.65 10.86
C THR A 9 -28.68 -27.35 10.38
N SER A 10 -29.03 -26.97 9.16
CA SER A 10 -28.86 -25.62 8.62
C SER A 10 -29.60 -24.65 9.55
N LEU A 11 -28.87 -24.05 10.49
CA LEU A 11 -29.34 -22.86 11.20
C LEU A 11 -29.43 -21.74 10.18
N THR A 12 -30.64 -21.47 9.68
CA THR A 12 -30.90 -20.25 8.93
C THR A 12 -30.73 -19.05 9.86
N ALA A 13 -30.18 -17.93 9.38
CA ALA A 13 -29.85 -16.70 10.13
C ALA A 13 -30.98 -16.11 11.02
N HIS A 14 -32.20 -16.64 10.95
CA HIS A 14 -33.32 -16.30 11.82
C HIS A 14 -33.24 -16.89 13.24
N ASP A 15 -32.37 -17.86 13.52
CA ASP A 15 -32.30 -18.53 14.83
C ASP A 15 -31.16 -18.06 15.75
N MET A 16 -30.34 -17.11 15.32
CA MET A 16 -29.26 -16.57 16.15
C MET A 16 -29.78 -15.66 17.27
N THR A 17 -29.41 -15.98 18.51
CA THR A 17 -29.72 -15.17 19.68
C THR A 17 -28.96 -13.85 19.69
N ALA A 18 -29.49 -12.84 20.38
CA ALA A 18 -28.82 -11.54 20.51
C ALA A 18 -27.42 -11.64 21.16
N LEU A 19 -27.21 -12.63 22.04
CA LEU A 19 -25.91 -12.87 22.68
C LEU A 19 -24.89 -13.44 21.67
N GLU A 20 -25.31 -14.36 20.82
CA GLU A 20 -24.44 -14.92 19.76
C GLU A 20 -24.06 -13.84 18.74
N ARG A 21 -24.96 -12.91 18.41
CA ARG A 21 -24.64 -11.74 17.56
C ARG A 21 -23.59 -10.81 18.19
N VAL A 22 -23.67 -10.57 19.50
CA VAL A 22 -22.67 -9.76 20.23
C VAL A 22 -21.31 -10.48 20.27
N GLN A 23 -21.31 -11.80 20.47
CA GLN A 23 -20.08 -12.61 20.44
C GLN A 23 -19.45 -12.66 19.04
N MET A 24 -20.25 -12.78 17.98
CA MET A 24 -19.76 -12.70 16.60
C MET A 24 -19.14 -11.34 16.29
N GLY A 25 -19.78 -10.25 16.71
CA GLY A 25 -19.19 -8.91 16.58
C GLY A 25 -17.84 -8.81 17.29
N GLY A 26 -17.70 -9.41 18.48
CA GLY A 26 -16.42 -9.49 19.19
C GLY A 26 -15.35 -10.30 18.45
N HIS A 27 -15.72 -11.44 17.86
CA HIS A 27 -14.79 -12.27 17.09
C HIS A 27 -14.36 -11.62 15.77
N TYR A 28 -15.30 -10.98 15.07
CA TYR A 28 -15.04 -10.22 13.85
C TYR A 28 -14.01 -9.12 14.09
N GLU A 29 -14.21 -8.28 15.11
CA GLU A 29 -13.26 -7.22 15.45
C GLU A 29 -11.90 -7.79 15.89
N GLN A 30 -11.88 -8.93 16.58
CA GLN A 30 -10.62 -9.63 16.92
C GLN A 30 -9.87 -10.10 15.66
N TRP A 31 -10.56 -10.65 14.66
CA TRP A 31 -9.95 -11.08 13.41
C TRP A 31 -9.40 -9.90 12.61
N LEU A 32 -10.16 -8.80 12.53
CA LEU A 32 -9.68 -7.55 11.93
C LEU A 32 -8.40 -7.05 12.61
N ALA A 33 -8.41 -6.97 13.95
CA ALA A 33 -7.25 -6.55 14.73
C ALA A 33 -6.05 -7.51 14.61
N SER A 34 -6.28 -8.77 14.22
CA SER A 34 -5.25 -9.78 14.01
C SER A 34 -4.72 -9.83 12.56
N GLY A 35 -5.12 -8.88 11.70
CA GLY A 35 -4.60 -8.74 10.34
C GLY A 35 -5.35 -9.58 9.28
N PHE A 36 -6.49 -10.17 9.62
CA PHE A 36 -7.28 -11.01 8.71
C PHE A 36 -8.29 -10.21 7.86
N SER A 37 -8.05 -8.94 7.52
CA SER A 37 -9.11 -8.02 7.05
C SER A 37 -10.10 -8.60 6.02
N GLN A 38 -9.62 -9.09 4.86
CA GLN A 38 -10.48 -9.71 3.85
C GLN A 38 -11.09 -11.04 4.29
N ALA A 39 -10.32 -11.87 4.99
CA ALA A 39 -10.80 -13.15 5.50
C ALA A 39 -11.85 -12.99 6.62
N ALA A 40 -11.78 -11.92 7.40
CA ALA A 40 -12.70 -11.62 8.50
C ALA A 40 -14.10 -11.29 7.98
N TYR A 41 -14.21 -10.53 6.88
CA TYR A 41 -15.49 -10.29 6.20
C TYR A 41 -16.15 -11.62 5.78
N LYS A 42 -15.37 -12.49 5.14
CA LYS A 42 -15.86 -13.79 4.68
C LYS A 42 -16.17 -14.75 5.84
N ALA A 43 -15.37 -14.74 6.90
CA ALA A 43 -15.58 -15.58 8.08
C ALA A 43 -16.84 -15.17 8.84
N ARG A 44 -17.13 -13.86 8.93
CA ARG A 44 -18.40 -13.33 9.47
C ARG A 44 -19.59 -13.92 8.72
N ASP A 45 -19.58 -13.84 7.39
CA ASP A 45 -20.66 -14.36 6.56
C ASP A 45 -20.83 -15.88 6.68
N ILE A 46 -19.72 -16.64 6.72
CA ILE A 46 -19.79 -18.09 6.95
C ILE A 46 -20.41 -18.39 8.32
N THR A 47 -20.08 -17.60 9.35
CA THR A 47 -20.60 -17.81 10.70
C THR A 47 -22.09 -17.43 10.80
N GLU A 48 -22.52 -16.36 10.14
CA GLU A 48 -23.89 -15.85 10.21
C GLU A 48 -24.86 -16.53 9.22
N TYR A 49 -24.39 -16.81 8.00
CA TYR A 49 -25.21 -17.27 6.87
C TYR A 49 -24.82 -18.67 6.38
N GLY A 50 -23.76 -19.27 6.91
CA GLY A 50 -23.26 -20.58 6.48
C GLY A 50 -22.51 -20.58 5.14
N SER A 51 -22.37 -19.42 4.50
CA SER A 51 -21.68 -19.25 3.22
C SER A 51 -21.24 -17.80 3.05
N VAL A 52 -20.22 -17.56 2.20
CA VAL A 52 -19.80 -16.20 1.83
C VAL A 52 -20.84 -15.60 0.90
N LEU A 53 -21.32 -14.39 1.21
CA LEU A 53 -22.29 -13.71 0.36
C LEU A 53 -21.61 -13.15 -0.92
N PRO A 54 -22.30 -13.15 -2.08
CA PRO A 54 -21.77 -12.59 -3.32
C PRO A 54 -21.30 -11.13 -3.19
N GLU A 55 -21.96 -10.36 -2.35
CA GLU A 55 -21.66 -8.97 -2.06
C GLU A 55 -20.31 -8.82 -1.33
N THR A 56 -20.06 -9.65 -0.31
CA THR A 56 -18.79 -9.70 0.41
C THR A 56 -17.66 -10.14 -0.51
N GLN A 57 -17.91 -11.10 -1.40
CA GLN A 57 -16.91 -11.53 -2.36
C GLN A 57 -16.55 -10.41 -3.34
N ARG A 58 -17.54 -9.63 -3.78
CA ARG A 58 -17.31 -8.43 -4.61
C ARG A 58 -16.52 -7.36 -3.86
N ARG A 59 -16.86 -7.09 -2.60
CA ARG A 59 -16.16 -6.13 -1.74
C ARG A 59 -14.68 -6.46 -1.63
N VAL A 60 -14.35 -7.71 -1.26
CA VAL A 60 -12.96 -8.18 -1.15
C VAL A 60 -12.20 -8.00 -2.46
N ARG A 61 -12.77 -8.40 -3.60
CA ARG A 61 -12.12 -8.22 -4.91
C ARG A 61 -11.88 -6.76 -5.24
N ASN A 62 -12.87 -5.90 -5.01
CA ASN A 62 -12.80 -4.48 -5.29
C ASN A 62 -11.71 -3.79 -4.44
N GLU A 63 -11.58 -4.14 -3.16
CA GLU A 63 -10.52 -3.63 -2.28
C GLU A 63 -9.13 -4.04 -2.79
N ARG A 64 -8.95 -5.30 -3.18
CA ARG A 64 -7.65 -5.80 -3.67
C ARG A 64 -7.26 -5.20 -5.01
N LYS A 65 -8.22 -5.01 -5.93
CA LYS A 65 -8.01 -4.25 -7.17
C LYS A 65 -7.68 -2.79 -6.91
N GLY A 66 -8.38 -2.15 -5.97
CA GLY A 66 -8.10 -0.77 -5.56
C GLY A 66 -6.68 -0.62 -5.00
N LEU A 67 -6.26 -1.56 -4.14
CA LEU A 67 -4.91 -1.60 -3.60
C LEU A 67 -3.86 -1.80 -4.70
N ALA A 68 -4.11 -2.70 -5.66
CA ALA A 68 -3.24 -2.89 -6.81
C ALA A 68 -3.03 -1.57 -7.58
N LEU A 69 -4.11 -0.87 -7.92
CA LEU A 69 -4.05 0.42 -8.61
C LEU A 69 -3.26 1.48 -7.82
N GLU A 70 -3.48 1.57 -6.51
CA GLU A 70 -2.76 2.49 -5.63
C GLU A 70 -1.25 2.19 -5.61
N LYS A 71 -0.87 0.91 -5.50
CA LYS A 71 0.55 0.52 -5.40
C LYS A 71 1.30 0.60 -6.72
N LEU A 72 0.63 0.31 -7.85
CA LEU A 72 1.19 0.60 -9.17
C LEU A 72 1.61 2.06 -9.29
N GLY A 73 0.87 2.97 -8.64
CA GLY A 73 1.25 4.37 -8.61
C GLY A 73 1.16 5.02 -9.98
N GLU A 74 0.22 4.53 -10.77
CA GLU A 74 -0.10 4.99 -12.11
C GLU A 74 -1.47 5.71 -12.07
N PRO A 75 -1.77 6.53 -13.08
CA PRO A 75 -3.07 7.16 -13.25
C PRO A 75 -4.24 6.17 -13.15
N PHE A 76 -5.21 6.45 -12.29
CA PHE A 76 -6.44 5.65 -12.21
C PHE A 76 -7.66 6.47 -11.84
N VAL A 77 -8.83 5.92 -12.20
CA VAL A 77 -10.14 6.30 -11.66
C VAL A 77 -10.81 5.02 -11.19
N THR A 78 -11.07 4.90 -9.88
CA THR A 78 -11.91 3.83 -9.33
C THR A 78 -13.34 4.32 -9.15
N LYS A 79 -14.27 3.38 -9.04
CA LYS A 79 -15.69 3.66 -8.84
C LYS A 79 -16.30 2.63 -7.91
N PHE A 80 -16.96 3.11 -6.86
CA PHE A 80 -17.67 2.31 -5.87
C PHE A 80 -19.09 2.85 -5.70
N GLU A 81 -20.05 1.95 -5.52
CA GLU A 81 -21.45 2.31 -5.28
C GLU A 81 -21.81 2.02 -3.83
N TYR A 82 -22.31 3.03 -3.13
CA TYR A 82 -22.80 2.94 -1.76
C TYR A 82 -24.31 3.14 -1.74
N THR A 83 -25.03 2.17 -1.20
CA THR A 83 -26.50 2.20 -1.12
C THR A 83 -26.95 2.83 0.19
N LEU A 84 -27.95 3.69 0.13
CA LEU A 84 -28.54 4.31 1.31
C LEU A 84 -29.48 3.33 2.02
N THR A 85 -29.14 3.03 3.27
CA THR A 85 -29.96 2.22 4.19
C THR A 85 -30.46 3.08 5.35
N PRO A 86 -31.40 2.59 6.19
CA PRO A 86 -31.80 3.29 7.41
C PRO A 86 -30.61 3.62 8.35
N ALA A 87 -29.59 2.76 8.38
CA ALA A 87 -28.39 2.92 9.20
C ALA A 87 -27.37 3.89 8.59
N GLY A 88 -27.33 4.06 7.26
CA GLY A 88 -26.42 4.96 6.56
C GLY A 88 -26.13 4.49 5.15
N LEU A 89 -25.19 5.17 4.48
CA LEU A 89 -24.57 4.62 3.28
C LEU A 89 -23.85 3.34 3.64
N ALA A 90 -24.16 2.27 2.93
CA ALA A 90 -23.57 0.96 3.10
C ALA A 90 -22.88 0.53 1.80
N ALA A 91 -21.73 -0.12 1.95
CA ALA A 91 -21.07 -0.83 0.86
C ALA A 91 -21.88 -2.07 0.46
N GLU A 92 -21.38 -2.83 -0.52
CA GLU A 92 -22.05 -4.01 -1.05
C GLU A 92 -22.35 -5.04 0.06
N ASP A 93 -21.41 -5.28 0.96
CA ASP A 93 -21.51 -6.23 2.07
C ASP A 93 -22.30 -5.71 3.28
N GLY A 94 -22.91 -4.52 3.18
CA GLY A 94 -23.65 -3.87 4.25
C GLY A 94 -22.78 -3.05 5.22
N GLU A 95 -21.46 -3.06 5.07
CA GLU A 95 -20.57 -2.26 5.92
C GLU A 95 -20.85 -0.76 5.74
N LEU A 96 -21.05 -0.05 6.85
CA LEU A 96 -21.36 1.38 6.80
C LEU A 96 -20.14 2.18 6.36
N PHE A 97 -20.35 3.06 5.38
CA PHE A 97 -19.36 3.96 4.82
C PHE A 97 -18.59 4.74 5.90
N SER A 98 -19.31 5.24 6.92
CA SER A 98 -18.69 5.98 8.03
C SER A 98 -17.78 5.12 8.91
N THR A 99 -18.10 3.84 9.09
CA THR A 99 -17.33 2.92 9.96
C THR A 99 -15.95 2.68 9.39
N ILE A 100 -15.81 2.60 8.06
CA ILE A 100 -14.53 2.44 7.36
C ILE A 100 -13.57 3.59 7.74
N PHE A 101 -14.01 4.85 7.66
CA PHE A 101 -13.18 6.00 8.00
C PHE A 101 -12.94 6.15 9.50
N ILE A 102 -13.90 5.78 10.35
CA ILE A 102 -13.72 5.80 11.81
C ILE A 102 -12.58 4.85 12.20
N ARG A 103 -12.59 3.60 11.70
CA ARG A 103 -11.50 2.65 11.97
C ARG A 103 -10.15 3.16 11.44
N GLY A 104 -10.14 3.74 10.23
CA GLY A 104 -8.93 4.37 9.69
C GLY A 104 -8.38 5.48 10.58
N HIS A 105 -9.26 6.29 11.17
CA HIS A 105 -8.88 7.33 12.12
C HIS A 105 -8.40 6.77 13.46
N GLU A 106 -9.05 5.75 14.01
CA GLU A 106 -8.64 5.08 15.24
C GLU A 106 -7.25 4.45 15.09
N GLN A 107 -6.97 3.80 13.96
CA GLN A 107 -5.65 3.28 13.66
C GLN A 107 -4.62 4.41 13.55
N ALA A 108 -4.95 5.51 12.87
CA ALA A 108 -4.04 6.66 12.76
C ALA A 108 -3.75 7.31 14.12
N LEU A 109 -4.72 7.30 15.06
CA LEU A 109 -4.51 7.75 16.44
C LEU A 109 -3.59 6.80 17.22
N LEU A 110 -3.76 5.49 17.05
CA LEU A 110 -2.89 4.48 17.65
C LEU A 110 -1.45 4.63 17.14
N ASP A 111 -1.27 4.75 15.82
CA ASP A 111 0.04 4.98 15.20
C ASP A 111 0.68 6.26 15.73
N ALA A 112 -0.08 7.36 15.81
CA ALA A 112 0.41 8.64 16.34
C ALA A 112 0.76 8.59 17.84
N SER A 113 0.12 7.70 18.61
CA SER A 113 0.44 7.46 20.01
C SER A 113 1.77 6.71 20.20
N GLN A 114 2.14 5.90 19.20
CA GLN A 114 3.39 5.15 19.18
C GLN A 114 4.54 5.98 18.56
N ASP A 115 4.24 6.79 17.55
CA ASP A 115 5.16 7.73 16.92
C ASP A 115 4.49 9.09 16.68
N HIS A 116 4.86 10.08 17.49
CA HIS A 116 4.36 11.45 17.41
C HIS A 116 4.53 12.11 16.03
N ARG A 117 5.50 11.66 15.22
CA ARG A 117 5.70 12.15 13.85
C ARG A 117 4.51 11.87 12.95
N LEU A 118 3.66 10.90 13.30
CA LEU A 118 2.48 10.48 12.54
C LEU A 118 1.21 11.26 12.93
N ALA A 119 1.31 12.29 13.77
CA ALA A 119 0.17 13.13 14.15
C ALA A 119 -0.55 13.77 12.94
N PHE A 120 0.17 14.04 11.85
CA PHE A 120 -0.45 14.55 10.61
C PHE A 120 -1.44 13.55 10.00
N ARG A 121 -1.14 12.24 10.04
CA ARG A 121 -2.05 11.19 9.55
C ARG A 121 -3.35 11.21 10.34
N ALA A 122 -3.27 11.27 11.67
CA ALA A 122 -4.44 11.39 12.53
C ALA A 122 -5.28 12.65 12.20
N LYS A 123 -4.63 13.80 11.93
CA LYS A 123 -5.32 15.04 11.48
C LYS A 123 -6.05 14.81 10.16
N ARG A 124 -5.43 14.15 9.18
CA ARG A 124 -6.02 13.91 7.85
C ARG A 124 -7.16 12.88 7.91
N SER A 125 -6.96 11.75 8.59
CA SER A 125 -8.03 10.75 8.78
C SER A 125 -9.23 11.32 9.55
N ARG A 126 -9.03 12.31 10.42
CA ARG A 126 -10.14 13.04 11.04
C ARG A 126 -10.95 13.85 10.02
N ALA A 127 -10.30 14.46 9.03
CA ALA A 127 -10.99 15.15 7.94
C ALA A 127 -11.83 14.15 7.14
N ASP A 128 -11.31 12.95 6.88
CA ASP A 128 -12.05 11.88 6.20
C ASP A 128 -13.31 11.44 6.95
N VAL A 129 -13.23 11.31 8.29
CA VAL A 129 -14.41 11.06 9.14
C VAL A 129 -15.44 12.18 8.98
N VAL A 130 -15.04 13.45 9.05
CA VAL A 130 -15.96 14.59 8.87
C VAL A 130 -16.57 14.59 7.47
N ASN A 131 -15.79 14.29 6.45
CA ASN A 131 -16.25 14.24 5.06
C ASN A 131 -17.22 13.08 4.82
N SER A 132 -16.96 11.90 5.38
CA SER A 132 -17.87 10.76 5.29
C SER A 132 -19.21 10.99 5.99
N GLN A 133 -19.22 11.69 7.13
CA GLN A 133 -20.43 12.12 7.82
C GLN A 133 -21.23 13.11 6.96
N TYR A 134 -20.54 14.06 6.32
CA TYR A 134 -21.16 15.02 5.42
C TYR A 134 -21.80 14.33 4.20
N ILE A 135 -21.07 13.43 3.55
CA ILE A 135 -21.56 12.65 2.40
C ILE A 135 -22.79 11.81 2.78
N ASN A 136 -22.76 11.17 3.96
CA ASN A 136 -23.92 10.46 4.51
C ASN A 136 -25.14 11.37 4.70
N ALA A 137 -24.95 12.55 5.27
CA ALA A 137 -26.04 13.52 5.45
C ALA A 137 -26.61 13.99 4.11
N LEU A 138 -25.73 14.26 3.14
CA LEU A 138 -26.10 14.68 1.78
C LEU A 138 -26.93 13.61 1.05
N ALA A 139 -26.55 12.34 1.19
CA ALA A 139 -27.30 11.22 0.62
C ALA A 139 -28.72 11.12 1.19
N ARG A 140 -28.85 11.33 2.51
CA ARG A 140 -30.12 11.26 3.25
C ARG A 140 -31.06 12.43 3.00
N ASP A 141 -30.52 13.60 2.65
CA ASP A 141 -31.32 14.81 2.53
C ASP A 141 -32.17 14.82 1.23
N PRO A 142 -33.49 14.66 1.29
CA PRO A 142 -34.33 14.62 0.09
C PRO A 142 -34.38 15.97 -0.65
N SER A 143 -33.96 17.08 -0.02
CA SER A 143 -33.91 18.39 -0.66
C SER A 143 -32.69 18.56 -1.57
N VAL A 144 -31.65 17.73 -1.40
CA VAL A 144 -30.46 17.76 -2.24
C VAL A 144 -30.73 16.98 -3.54
N PRO A 145 -30.62 17.61 -4.73
CA PRO A 145 -30.87 16.96 -6.01
C PRO A 145 -29.93 15.78 -6.29
N VAL A 146 -30.46 14.75 -6.97
CA VAL A 146 -29.65 13.70 -7.59
C VAL A 146 -28.66 14.34 -8.58
N GLY A 147 -27.44 13.81 -8.63
CA GLY A 147 -26.32 14.37 -9.38
C GLY A 147 -25.50 15.39 -8.60
N THR A 148 -25.97 15.88 -7.44
CA THR A 148 -25.15 16.74 -6.58
C THR A 148 -23.85 16.03 -6.22
N THR A 149 -22.74 16.68 -6.50
CA THR A 149 -21.39 16.12 -6.42
C THR A 149 -20.58 16.88 -5.38
N VAL A 150 -19.86 16.13 -4.55
CA VAL A 150 -18.89 16.63 -3.58
C VAL A 150 -17.51 16.22 -4.06
N VAL A 151 -16.63 17.21 -4.24
CA VAL A 151 -15.22 16.97 -4.55
C VAL A 151 -14.37 17.33 -3.35
N ILE A 152 -13.47 16.41 -2.96
CA ILE A 152 -12.51 16.58 -1.87
C ILE A 152 -11.13 16.26 -2.43
N ASP A 153 -10.22 17.22 -2.35
CA ASP A 153 -8.84 17.07 -2.79
C ASP A 153 -7.93 16.76 -1.58
N SER A 154 -7.12 15.72 -1.71
CA SER A 154 -6.18 15.24 -0.69
C SER A 154 -4.78 15.13 -1.30
N PRO A 155 -4.07 16.26 -1.48
CA PRO A 155 -2.69 16.26 -2.00
C PRO A 155 -1.74 15.56 -1.03
N SER A 156 -0.69 14.90 -1.54
CA SER A 156 0.36 14.30 -0.72
C SER A 156 0.88 15.32 0.29
N PRO A 157 1.06 14.93 1.56
CA PRO A 157 1.65 15.81 2.55
C PRO A 157 3.01 16.34 2.12
N ASP A 158 3.29 17.60 2.44
CA ASP A 158 4.57 18.21 2.10
C ASP A 158 5.58 17.98 3.24
N HIS A 159 6.71 17.35 2.89
CA HIS A 159 7.76 17.00 3.84
C HIS A 159 8.43 18.22 4.49
N ASN A 160 8.53 19.35 3.77
CA ASN A 160 9.06 20.61 4.30
C ASN A 160 8.07 21.24 5.27
N ASP A 161 6.79 21.31 4.90
CA ASP A 161 5.74 21.89 5.76
C ASP A 161 5.59 21.11 7.07
N LEU A 162 5.70 19.78 7.00
CA LEU A 162 5.62 18.91 8.16
C LEU A 162 6.94 18.73 8.91
N ASN A 163 8.07 19.18 8.33
CA ASN A 163 9.43 18.93 8.83
C ASN A 163 9.67 17.42 9.11
N LEU A 164 9.30 16.58 8.15
CA LEU A 164 9.44 15.12 8.21
C LEU A 164 10.38 14.61 7.11
N PRO A 165 11.07 13.48 7.31
CA PRO A 165 11.79 12.81 6.24
C PRO A 165 10.81 12.34 5.15
N ILE A 166 11.20 12.46 3.88
CA ILE A 166 10.41 11.94 2.75
C ILE A 166 10.19 10.43 2.91
N GLU A 167 11.20 9.73 3.40
CA GLU A 167 11.17 8.28 3.62
C GLU A 167 10.04 7.89 4.57
N LEU A 168 9.79 8.69 5.61
CA LEU A 168 8.68 8.45 6.53
C LEU A 168 7.33 8.62 5.82
N LEU A 169 7.19 9.60 4.92
CA LEU A 169 5.95 9.79 4.15
C LEU A 169 5.74 8.64 3.15
N GLU A 170 6.81 8.19 2.48
CA GLU A 170 6.79 7.05 1.56
C GLU A 170 6.51 5.71 2.27
N GLU A 171 6.98 5.53 3.52
CA GLU A 171 6.63 4.40 4.39
C GLU A 171 5.11 4.30 4.61
N TYR A 172 4.40 5.43 4.61
CA TYR A 172 2.94 5.50 4.70
C TYR A 172 2.26 5.79 3.36
N HIS A 173 2.92 5.44 2.25
CA HIS A 173 2.37 5.42 0.88
C HIS A 173 2.01 6.77 0.29
N TYR A 174 2.46 7.86 0.91
CA TYR A 174 2.47 9.15 0.25
C TYR A 174 3.58 9.20 -0.80
N ARG A 175 3.39 9.97 -1.87
CA ARG A 175 4.39 10.17 -2.93
C ARG A 175 4.75 11.65 -3.06
N PRO A 176 5.45 12.22 -2.06
CA PRO A 176 5.72 13.66 -2.04
C PRO A 176 6.62 14.12 -3.20
N LYS A 177 7.53 13.26 -3.68
CA LYS A 177 8.39 13.57 -4.85
C LYS A 177 7.61 13.76 -6.15
N MET A 178 6.53 12.98 -6.32
CA MET A 178 5.64 13.07 -7.47
C MET A 178 4.41 13.94 -7.18
N GLN A 179 4.35 14.57 -6.00
CA GLN A 179 3.21 15.35 -5.49
C GLN A 179 1.85 14.72 -5.82
N MET A 180 1.73 13.41 -5.55
CA MET A 180 0.50 12.67 -5.87
C MET A 180 -0.66 13.21 -5.04
N ALA A 181 -1.82 13.43 -5.65
CA ALA A 181 -3.04 13.81 -4.96
C ALA A 181 -4.14 12.79 -5.22
N MET A 182 -4.83 12.43 -4.14
CA MET A 182 -6.05 11.64 -4.20
C MET A 182 -7.26 12.58 -4.19
N ARG A 183 -8.12 12.47 -5.19
CA ARG A 183 -9.35 13.27 -5.31
C ARG A 183 -10.55 12.35 -5.14
N TRP A 184 -11.44 12.67 -4.20
CA TRP A 184 -12.71 11.97 -4.06
C TRP A 184 -13.80 12.75 -4.75
N VAL A 185 -14.58 12.06 -5.57
CA VAL A 185 -15.75 12.59 -6.26
C VAL A 185 -16.95 11.77 -5.82
N ALA A 186 -17.71 12.29 -4.87
CA ALA A 186 -18.90 11.65 -4.33
C ALA A 186 -20.15 12.25 -4.96
N THR A 187 -20.82 11.48 -5.82
CA THR A 187 -22.00 11.91 -6.58
C THR A 187 -23.24 11.27 -5.99
N LYS A 188 -24.24 12.09 -5.66
CA LYS A 188 -25.53 11.60 -5.19
C LYS A 188 -26.28 10.88 -6.30
N THR A 189 -26.66 9.63 -6.03
CA THR A 189 -27.50 8.83 -6.92
C THR A 189 -28.94 8.82 -6.39
N GLN A 190 -29.85 8.13 -7.08
CA GLN A 190 -31.22 7.95 -6.60
C GLN A 190 -31.25 7.16 -5.29
N ASP A 191 -30.38 6.16 -5.17
CA ASP A 191 -30.41 5.18 -4.09
C ASP A 191 -29.24 5.32 -3.11
N GLY A 192 -28.37 6.33 -3.26
CA GLY A 192 -27.22 6.53 -2.37
C GLY A 192 -26.14 7.46 -2.95
N ILE A 193 -24.89 6.98 -2.96
CA ILE A 193 -23.72 7.71 -3.44
C ILE A 193 -22.87 6.81 -4.34
N GLN A 194 -22.48 7.34 -5.49
CA GLN A 194 -21.36 6.83 -6.27
C GLN A 194 -20.10 7.56 -5.83
N LEU A 195 -19.10 6.84 -5.33
CA LEU A 195 -17.81 7.39 -4.98
C LEU A 195 -16.79 7.00 -6.04
N GLN A 196 -16.26 7.99 -6.75
CA GLN A 196 -15.08 7.81 -7.59
C GLN A 196 -13.85 8.34 -6.86
N THR A 197 -12.73 7.64 -7.01
CA THR A 197 -11.43 8.11 -6.51
C THR A 197 -10.47 8.23 -7.68
N ILE A 198 -9.85 9.40 -7.78
CA ILE A 198 -8.93 9.76 -8.85
C ILE A 198 -7.56 9.97 -8.24
N ASN A 199 -6.56 9.37 -8.86
CA ASN A 199 -5.16 9.68 -8.62
C ASN A 199 -4.69 10.68 -9.69
N VAL A 200 -4.08 11.79 -9.27
CA VAL A 200 -3.33 12.70 -10.14
C VAL A 200 -1.93 12.99 -9.58
N PHE A 201 -1.00 13.38 -10.44
CA PHE A 201 0.41 13.58 -10.14
C PHE A 201 0.88 14.99 -10.45
N HIS A 202 2.02 15.35 -9.86
CA HIS A 202 2.60 16.69 -9.87
C HIS A 202 1.56 17.73 -9.44
N ALA A 203 0.65 17.36 -8.53
CA ALA A 203 -0.61 18.03 -8.33
C ALA A 203 -0.51 19.12 -7.28
N GLU A 204 -0.02 20.28 -7.70
CA GLU A 204 0.10 21.44 -6.83
C GLU A 204 -1.29 21.95 -6.41
N PRO A 205 -1.45 22.48 -5.19
CA PRO A 205 -2.73 22.96 -4.67
C PRO A 205 -3.48 23.92 -5.60
N HIS A 206 -2.74 24.78 -6.32
CA HIS A 206 -3.34 25.75 -7.23
C HIS A 206 -3.91 25.11 -8.50
N GLU A 207 -3.29 24.05 -9.02
CA GLU A 207 -3.75 23.33 -10.21
C GLU A 207 -4.99 22.49 -9.88
N LEU A 208 -5.01 21.86 -8.69
CA LEU A 208 -6.18 21.15 -8.17
C LEU A 208 -7.38 22.10 -8.03
N ALA A 209 -7.16 23.27 -7.42
CA ALA A 209 -8.19 24.29 -7.26
C ALA A 209 -8.65 24.88 -8.59
N GLU A 210 -7.74 25.12 -9.55
CA GLU A 210 -8.07 25.61 -10.89
C GLU A 210 -8.92 24.60 -11.66
N SER A 211 -8.47 23.33 -11.73
CA SER A 211 -9.21 22.22 -12.34
C SER A 211 -10.63 22.12 -11.76
N LEU A 212 -10.76 22.16 -10.44
CA LEU A 212 -12.05 22.09 -9.76
C LEU A 212 -12.91 23.33 -10.01
N SER A 213 -12.31 24.51 -10.10
CA SER A 213 -13.05 25.75 -10.34
C SER A 213 -13.71 25.78 -11.71
N VAL A 214 -13.04 25.22 -12.73
CA VAL A 214 -13.57 25.11 -14.09
C VAL A 214 -14.77 24.17 -14.11
N VAL A 215 -14.63 22.96 -13.56
CA VAL A 215 -15.70 21.94 -13.54
C VAL A 215 -16.89 22.39 -12.68
N ALA A 216 -16.64 22.95 -11.51
CA ALA A 216 -17.69 23.45 -10.63
C ALA A 216 -18.30 24.79 -11.09
N ARG A 217 -17.69 25.45 -12.10
CA ARG A 217 -18.05 26.78 -12.61
C ARG A 217 -18.15 27.85 -11.51
N GLN A 218 -17.32 27.73 -10.48
CA GLN A 218 -17.27 28.65 -9.35
C GLN A 218 -15.85 28.72 -8.79
N PRO A 219 -15.45 29.85 -8.18
CA PRO A 219 -14.13 29.96 -7.56
C PRO A 219 -13.96 28.95 -6.43
N VAL A 220 -12.86 28.20 -6.45
CA VAL A 220 -12.43 27.32 -5.36
C VAL A 220 -11.32 28.03 -4.59
N ALA A 221 -11.48 28.14 -3.27
CA ALA A 221 -10.46 28.76 -2.43
C ALA A 221 -9.18 27.92 -2.46
N LEU A 222 -8.03 28.59 -2.60
CA LEU A 222 -6.74 27.96 -2.44
C LEU A 222 -6.41 27.81 -0.96
N LYS A 223 -6.05 26.60 -0.54
CA LYS A 223 -5.54 26.31 0.81
C LYS A 223 -4.14 25.73 0.72
N ALA A 224 -3.41 25.81 1.84
CA ALA A 224 -2.18 25.06 2.01
C ALA A 224 -2.45 23.55 1.94
N THR A 225 -1.44 22.78 1.50
CA THR A 225 -1.50 21.33 1.29
C THR A 225 -2.12 20.59 2.48
N GLU A 226 -1.69 20.91 3.70
CA GLU A 226 -2.17 20.24 4.93
C GLU A 226 -3.58 20.63 5.39
N ASP A 227 -4.18 21.64 4.76
CA ASP A 227 -5.53 22.13 5.05
C ASP A 227 -6.52 21.84 3.91
N MET A 228 -6.04 21.41 2.73
CA MET A 228 -6.88 21.00 1.61
C MET A 228 -7.84 19.84 1.94
N PRO A 229 -7.46 18.78 2.69
CA PRO A 229 -8.39 17.70 3.04
C PRO A 229 -9.65 18.15 3.83
N TRP A 230 -9.57 19.33 4.45
CA TRP A 230 -10.68 19.94 5.19
C TRP A 230 -11.59 20.81 4.31
N GLN A 231 -11.22 20.99 3.04
CA GLN A 231 -12.03 21.68 2.05
C GLN A 231 -12.81 20.66 1.23
N ARG A 232 -14.06 21.02 0.94
CA ARG A 232 -14.91 20.31 0.01
C ARG A 232 -15.64 21.33 -0.85
N THR A 233 -15.77 21.01 -2.13
CA THR A 233 -16.55 21.82 -3.08
C THR A 233 -17.79 21.03 -3.43
N VAL A 234 -18.95 21.67 -3.34
CA VAL A 234 -20.25 21.04 -3.61
C VAL A 234 -20.93 21.80 -4.71
N PHE A 235 -21.40 21.07 -5.73
CA PHE A 235 -22.09 21.64 -6.88
C PHE A 235 -22.96 20.56 -7.55
N THR A 236 -23.85 21.00 -8.43
CA THR A 236 -24.65 20.09 -9.26
C THR A 236 -24.20 20.29 -10.71
N PRO A 237 -23.55 19.30 -11.35
CA PRO A 237 -23.11 19.41 -12.74
C PRO A 237 -24.31 19.36 -13.69
N ASP A 238 -24.06 19.68 -14.96
CA ASP A 238 -25.04 19.45 -16.02
C ASP A 238 -25.34 17.94 -16.16
N GLN A 239 -26.55 17.58 -16.60
CA GLN A 239 -26.95 16.16 -16.71
C GLN A 239 -26.02 15.38 -17.65
N GLY A 240 -25.59 14.19 -17.20
CA GLY A 240 -24.77 13.28 -18.00
C GLY A 240 -23.28 13.57 -17.99
N VAL A 241 -22.83 14.58 -17.23
CA VAL A 241 -21.40 14.88 -17.04
C VAL A 241 -20.75 13.84 -16.14
N ASP A 242 -19.67 13.23 -16.61
CA ASP A 242 -18.75 12.46 -15.76
C ASP A 242 -17.73 13.44 -15.14
N VAL A 243 -18.04 13.88 -13.93
CA VAL A 243 -17.24 14.87 -13.20
C VAL A 243 -15.80 14.39 -13.02
N ALA A 244 -15.58 13.09 -12.78
CA ALA A 244 -14.23 12.57 -12.58
C ALA A 244 -13.39 12.71 -13.86
N GLN A 245 -13.96 12.35 -15.01
CA GLN A 245 -13.28 12.48 -16.30
C GLN A 245 -13.06 13.95 -16.69
N GLU A 246 -14.02 14.83 -16.41
CA GLU A 246 -13.81 16.27 -16.65
C GLU A 246 -12.71 16.85 -15.75
N LEU A 247 -12.63 16.45 -14.48
CA LEU A 247 -11.57 16.91 -13.58
C LEU A 247 -10.18 16.48 -14.08
N VAL A 248 -10.04 15.23 -14.51
CA VAL A 248 -8.80 14.71 -15.11
C VAL A 248 -8.46 15.46 -16.39
N GLY A 249 -9.41 15.57 -17.33
CA GLY A 249 -9.17 16.22 -18.61
C GLY A 249 -8.81 17.71 -18.47
N ASN A 250 -9.44 18.43 -17.54
CA ASN A 250 -9.08 19.81 -17.24
C ASN A 250 -7.71 19.91 -16.55
N PHE A 251 -7.38 18.97 -15.67
CA PHE A 251 -6.07 18.93 -15.01
C PHE A 251 -4.94 18.69 -16.03
N ASP A 252 -5.10 17.74 -16.94
CA ASP A 252 -4.13 17.51 -18.03
C ASP A 252 -4.05 18.68 -19.02
N ALA A 253 -5.16 19.38 -19.26
CA ALA A 253 -5.14 20.60 -20.08
C ALA A 253 -4.37 21.75 -19.43
N ILE A 254 -4.48 21.89 -18.09
CA ILE A 254 -3.66 22.84 -17.30
C ILE A 254 -2.19 22.46 -17.42
N LYS A 255 -1.84 21.19 -17.22
CA LYS A 255 -0.48 20.69 -17.36
C LYS A 255 0.09 20.91 -18.76
N LEU A 256 -0.69 20.65 -19.81
CA LEU A 256 -0.29 20.93 -21.19
C LEU A 256 -0.02 22.41 -21.43
N ARG A 257 -0.84 23.30 -20.87
CA ARG A 257 -0.63 24.75 -20.97
C ARG A 257 0.66 25.18 -20.26
N ASP A 258 0.90 24.65 -19.07
CA ASP A 258 1.97 25.13 -18.18
C ASP A 258 3.34 24.49 -18.50
N LEU A 259 3.35 23.23 -18.92
CA LEU A 259 4.56 22.47 -19.27
C LEU A 259 4.83 22.38 -20.78
N GLY A 260 3.79 22.55 -21.61
CA GLY A 260 3.89 22.36 -23.07
C GLY A 260 3.93 20.90 -23.52
N ALA A 261 3.67 19.94 -22.61
CA ALA A 261 3.70 18.51 -22.86
C ALA A 261 2.35 17.84 -22.54
N HIS A 262 2.00 16.80 -23.29
CA HIS A 262 0.79 16.02 -23.01
C HIS A 262 1.03 15.10 -21.80
N THR A 263 0.14 15.19 -20.83
CA THR A 263 0.15 14.36 -19.63
C THR A 263 -1.05 13.40 -19.60
N SER A 264 -1.02 12.43 -18.68
CA SER A 264 -2.17 11.61 -18.29
C SER A 264 -2.23 11.65 -16.79
N HIS A 265 -3.26 12.30 -16.26
CA HIS A 265 -3.39 12.61 -14.84
C HIS A 265 -2.15 13.32 -14.28
N GLY A 266 -1.48 14.14 -15.09
CA GLY A 266 -0.28 14.88 -14.71
C GLY A 266 1.06 14.22 -15.01
N LEU A 267 1.11 12.91 -15.33
CA LEU A 267 2.37 12.27 -15.72
C LEU A 267 2.68 12.43 -17.21
N GLU A 268 3.91 12.82 -17.51
CA GLU A 268 4.47 12.82 -18.86
C GLU A 268 4.60 11.37 -19.41
N LEU A 269 4.85 11.21 -20.70
CA LEU A 269 4.91 9.88 -21.34
C LEU A 269 6.10 9.05 -20.85
N ASP A 270 7.22 9.69 -20.52
CA ASP A 270 8.46 9.07 -20.05
C ASP A 270 8.45 8.79 -18.54
N GLU A 271 7.46 9.29 -17.80
CA GLU A 271 7.26 9.03 -16.37
C GLU A 271 6.34 7.84 -16.08
N ARG A 272 5.78 7.20 -17.12
CA ARG A 272 4.86 6.07 -16.98
C ARG A 272 5.61 4.75 -17.07
N ALA A 273 5.24 3.80 -16.22
CA ALA A 273 5.76 2.43 -16.19
C ALA A 273 5.30 1.55 -17.38
N GLY A 274 4.73 2.16 -18.43
CA GLY A 274 4.27 1.46 -19.63
C GLY A 274 2.75 1.31 -19.71
N ALA A 275 2.24 0.10 -19.44
CA ALA A 275 0.83 -0.25 -19.65
C ALA A 275 -0.13 0.46 -18.67
N ASN A 276 -1.35 0.72 -19.11
CA ASN A 276 -2.39 1.35 -18.29
C ASN A 276 -2.72 0.46 -17.08
N ALA A 277 -2.57 1.01 -15.86
CA ALA A 277 -2.80 0.26 -14.63
C ALA A 277 -4.20 -0.35 -14.53
N VAL A 278 -5.22 0.30 -15.09
CA VAL A 278 -6.58 -0.27 -15.14
C VAL A 278 -6.62 -1.50 -16.06
N GLU A 279 -5.96 -1.45 -17.21
CA GLU A 279 -5.89 -2.60 -18.12
C GLU A 279 -5.11 -3.76 -17.51
N LEU A 280 -4.05 -3.47 -16.75
CA LEU A 280 -3.27 -4.47 -16.05
C LEU A 280 -4.10 -5.19 -14.97
N VAL A 281 -4.81 -4.42 -14.14
CA VAL A 281 -5.62 -4.94 -13.01
C VAL A 281 -6.91 -5.61 -13.50
N GLU A 282 -7.41 -5.25 -14.68
CA GLU A 282 -8.56 -5.90 -15.32
C GLU A 282 -8.16 -7.04 -16.26
N GLY A 283 -6.86 -7.26 -16.50
CA GLY A 283 -6.36 -8.31 -17.38
C GLY A 283 -6.62 -9.72 -16.87
N ASP A 284 -6.71 -10.68 -17.80
CA ASP A 284 -6.97 -12.10 -17.50
C ASP A 284 -5.95 -12.70 -16.54
N THR A 285 -4.66 -12.41 -16.74
CA THR A 285 -3.56 -12.97 -15.92
C THR A 285 -3.66 -12.52 -14.47
N PHE A 286 -3.85 -11.22 -14.23
CA PHE A 286 -4.01 -10.71 -12.86
C PHE A 286 -5.33 -11.20 -12.25
N SER A 287 -6.40 -11.28 -13.03
CA SER A 287 -7.69 -11.81 -12.57
C SER A 287 -7.58 -13.27 -12.10
N ARG A 288 -6.83 -14.12 -12.79
CA ARG A 288 -6.57 -15.50 -12.34
C ARG A 288 -5.71 -15.56 -11.08
N ALA A 289 -4.69 -14.71 -10.97
CA ALA A 289 -3.90 -14.63 -9.74
C ALA A 289 -4.74 -14.15 -8.54
N LEU A 290 -5.67 -13.21 -8.78
CA LEU A 290 -6.65 -12.76 -7.80
C LEU A 290 -7.59 -13.91 -7.40
N ASP A 291 -8.08 -14.71 -8.35
CA ASP A 291 -8.91 -15.89 -8.08
C ASP A 291 -8.18 -16.93 -7.21
N ALA A 292 -6.92 -17.24 -7.54
CA ALA A 292 -6.07 -18.17 -6.79
C ALA A 292 -5.84 -17.70 -5.35
N SER A 293 -5.56 -16.41 -5.19
CA SER A 293 -5.34 -15.82 -3.89
C SER A 293 -6.65 -15.74 -3.07
N ASP A 294 -7.78 -15.41 -3.70
CA ASP A 294 -9.10 -15.39 -3.07
C ASP A 294 -9.54 -16.79 -2.61
N PHE A 295 -9.19 -17.85 -3.33
CA PHE A 295 -9.42 -19.24 -2.93
C PHE A 295 -8.73 -19.58 -1.61
N VAL A 296 -7.48 -19.17 -1.41
CA VAL A 296 -6.78 -19.35 -0.13
C VAL A 296 -7.46 -18.53 0.98
N ILE A 297 -7.88 -17.29 0.68
CA ILE A 297 -8.62 -16.45 1.63
C ILE A 297 -9.96 -17.10 2.03
N ASP A 298 -10.66 -17.78 1.10
CA ASP A 298 -11.88 -18.54 1.41
C ASP A 298 -11.61 -19.69 2.39
N GLN A 299 -10.51 -20.43 2.19
CA GLN A 299 -10.09 -21.48 3.13
C GLN A 299 -9.71 -20.91 4.50
N ILE A 300 -9.02 -19.77 4.55
CA ILE A 300 -8.70 -19.09 5.80
C ILE A 300 -9.97 -18.66 6.52
N ALA A 301 -10.91 -18.04 5.81
CA ALA A 301 -12.19 -17.62 6.37
C ALA A 301 -12.99 -18.79 6.95
N ALA A 302 -13.07 -19.90 6.21
CA ALA A 302 -13.69 -21.13 6.70
C ALA A 302 -12.96 -21.68 7.94
N SER A 303 -11.63 -21.57 7.97
CA SER A 303 -10.84 -22.01 9.13
C SER A 303 -11.09 -21.17 10.37
N LEU A 304 -11.21 -19.85 10.22
CA LEU A 304 -11.56 -18.94 11.32
C LEU A 304 -12.97 -19.22 11.86
N ALA A 305 -13.95 -19.40 10.98
CA ALA A 305 -15.33 -19.67 11.35
C ALA A 305 -15.52 -21.03 12.06
N THR A 306 -14.83 -22.07 11.57
CA THR A 306 -14.98 -23.44 12.09
C THR A 306 -13.97 -23.80 13.18
N LYS A 307 -12.90 -23.01 13.33
CA LYS A 307 -11.74 -23.29 14.21
C LYS A 307 -11.00 -24.58 13.83
N GLN A 308 -11.13 -25.01 12.58
CA GLN A 308 -10.46 -26.17 12.01
C GLN A 308 -9.61 -25.72 10.83
N LEU A 309 -8.46 -26.36 10.61
CA LEU A 309 -7.64 -26.10 9.45
C LEU A 309 -8.34 -26.57 8.17
N MET A 310 -8.84 -25.62 7.39
CA MET A 310 -9.38 -25.84 6.04
C MET A 310 -8.36 -25.49 4.95
N VAL A 311 -7.29 -24.76 5.29
CA VAL A 311 -6.18 -24.51 4.37
C VAL A 311 -5.48 -25.82 4.04
N GLU A 312 -5.21 -26.05 2.76
CA GLU A 312 -4.59 -27.29 2.31
C GLU A 312 -3.22 -27.54 2.95
N ARG A 313 -3.02 -28.75 3.46
CA ARG A 313 -1.76 -29.15 4.10
C ARG A 313 -0.58 -29.04 3.14
N ALA A 314 -0.76 -29.45 1.88
CA ALA A 314 0.27 -29.35 0.85
C ALA A 314 0.71 -27.89 0.61
N TYR A 315 -0.24 -26.94 0.63
CA TYR A 315 0.07 -25.52 0.46
C TYR A 315 0.92 -25.00 1.63
N LEU A 316 0.61 -25.38 2.88
CA LEU A 316 1.42 -25.04 4.05
C LEU A 316 2.81 -25.71 4.04
N GLU A 317 2.91 -26.95 3.54
CA GLU A 317 4.19 -27.66 3.38
C GLU A 317 5.09 -26.93 2.37
N GLU A 318 4.53 -26.46 1.25
CA GLU A 318 5.27 -25.64 0.28
C GLU A 318 5.73 -24.32 0.89
N ILE A 319 4.88 -23.63 1.65
CA ILE A 319 5.27 -22.41 2.36
C ILE A 319 6.45 -22.66 3.31
N LEU A 320 6.43 -23.79 4.04
CA LEU A 320 7.53 -24.16 4.92
C LEU A 320 8.82 -24.49 4.16
N SER A 321 8.74 -24.85 2.89
CA SER A 321 9.89 -25.13 2.04
C SER A 321 10.50 -23.91 1.37
N MET A 322 9.81 -22.76 1.36
CA MET A 322 10.30 -21.53 0.72
C MET A 322 11.65 -21.09 1.32
N GLU A 323 12.62 -20.87 0.43
CA GLU A 323 13.94 -20.36 0.79
C GLU A 323 14.15 -18.90 0.37
N GLY A 324 14.82 -18.13 1.23
CA GLY A 324 15.30 -16.80 0.91
C GLY A 324 16.59 -16.82 0.06
N ALA A 325 17.06 -15.64 -0.35
CA ALA A 325 18.24 -15.50 -1.22
C ALA A 325 19.57 -15.98 -0.59
N ASP A 326 19.60 -16.21 0.73
CA ASP A 326 20.74 -16.77 1.46
C ASP A 326 20.66 -18.30 1.65
N GLY A 327 19.61 -18.93 1.13
CA GLY A 327 19.36 -20.38 1.25
C GLY A 327 18.81 -20.80 2.62
N SER A 328 18.47 -19.84 3.49
CA SER A 328 17.73 -20.13 4.73
C SER A 328 16.23 -20.11 4.46
N TYR A 329 15.45 -20.82 5.28
CA TYR A 329 13.99 -20.80 5.17
C TYR A 329 13.44 -19.39 5.40
N GLU A 330 12.48 -18.95 4.59
CA GLU A 330 11.86 -17.62 4.73
C GLU A 330 11.03 -17.52 6.03
N LEU A 331 10.35 -18.61 6.42
CA LEU A 331 9.65 -18.73 7.71
C LEU A 331 10.54 -19.45 8.73
N GLN A 332 10.86 -18.75 9.83
CA GLN A 332 11.77 -19.24 10.87
C GLN A 332 11.18 -19.12 12.29
N GLY A 333 11.92 -19.64 13.27
CA GLY A 333 11.63 -19.45 14.69
C GLY A 333 10.32 -20.06 15.16
N SER A 334 9.69 -19.41 16.15
CA SER A 334 8.48 -19.89 16.80
C SER A 334 7.30 -20.03 15.84
N GLU A 335 7.22 -19.20 14.80
CA GLU A 335 6.14 -19.24 13.83
C GLU A 335 6.22 -20.50 12.98
N ARG A 336 7.43 -20.85 12.50
CA ARG A 336 7.69 -22.12 11.80
C ARG A 336 7.28 -23.32 12.65
N GLU A 337 7.65 -23.32 13.93
CA GLU A 337 7.30 -24.41 14.86
C GLU A 337 5.78 -24.54 15.06
N LYS A 338 5.05 -23.42 15.14
CA LYS A 338 3.58 -23.40 15.23
C LYS A 338 2.94 -24.03 13.99
N VAL A 339 3.39 -23.65 12.79
CA VAL A 339 2.88 -24.23 11.54
C VAL A 339 3.17 -25.74 11.46
N LEU A 340 4.38 -26.17 11.84
CA LEU A 340 4.74 -27.59 11.90
C LEU A 340 3.86 -28.38 12.89
N ARG A 341 3.46 -27.79 14.02
CA ARG A 341 2.52 -28.42 14.96
C ARG A 341 1.13 -28.60 14.36
N VAL A 342 0.63 -27.58 13.65
CA VAL A 342 -0.66 -27.65 12.93
C VAL A 342 -0.64 -28.74 11.86
N LEU A 343 0.49 -28.94 11.17
CA LEU A 343 0.65 -30.03 10.20
C LEU A 343 0.86 -31.40 10.85
N GLY A 344 1.55 -31.47 12.00
CA GLY A 344 1.92 -32.72 12.65
C GLY A 344 0.86 -33.33 13.57
N SER A 345 -0.20 -32.59 13.91
CA SER A 345 -1.22 -32.99 14.89
C SER A 345 -2.59 -32.45 14.50
N ASP A 346 -3.66 -33.15 14.87
CA ASP A 346 -5.02 -32.62 14.82
C ASP A 346 -5.42 -31.90 16.14
N ASP A 347 -4.57 -32.00 17.17
CA ASP A 347 -4.72 -31.35 18.49
C ASP A 347 -3.72 -30.18 18.59
N TYR A 348 -4.04 -29.07 17.90
CA TYR A 348 -3.27 -27.82 17.93
C TYR A 348 -4.05 -26.73 18.69
N SER A 349 -3.33 -25.74 19.22
CA SER A 349 -3.97 -24.59 19.88
C SER A 349 -4.55 -23.61 18.86
N LEU A 350 -5.50 -22.76 19.28
CA LEU A 350 -6.02 -21.68 18.44
C LEU A 350 -4.94 -20.68 18.02
N ASP A 351 -3.93 -20.46 18.87
CA ASP A 351 -2.79 -19.59 18.56
C ASP A 351 -1.89 -20.21 17.46
N ASP A 352 -1.68 -21.53 17.50
CA ASP A 352 -0.98 -22.24 16.42
C ASP A 352 -1.77 -22.14 15.11
N LEU A 353 -3.10 -22.36 15.16
CA LEU A 353 -3.97 -22.24 13.99
C LEU A 353 -3.93 -20.83 13.40
N HIS A 354 -4.15 -19.78 14.21
CA HIS A 354 -4.10 -18.39 13.73
C HIS A 354 -2.74 -18.05 13.11
N THR A 355 -1.64 -18.56 13.67
CA THR A 355 -0.31 -18.36 13.08
C THR A 355 -0.22 -19.00 11.69
N ALA A 356 -0.68 -20.25 11.54
CA ALA A 356 -0.70 -20.93 10.24
C ALA A 356 -1.58 -20.21 9.21
N LEU A 357 -2.75 -19.71 9.62
CA LEU A 357 -3.64 -18.95 8.76
C LEU A 357 -3.03 -17.60 8.33
N ARG A 358 -2.36 -16.89 9.24
CA ARG A 358 -1.69 -15.61 8.92
C ARG A 358 -0.57 -15.82 7.91
N VAL A 359 0.25 -16.85 8.12
CA VAL A 359 1.33 -17.25 7.21
C VAL A 359 0.77 -17.59 5.82
N ALA A 360 -0.32 -18.36 5.75
CA ALA A 360 -0.99 -18.69 4.48
C ALA A 360 -1.50 -17.43 3.76
N GLN A 361 -2.10 -16.48 4.50
CA GLN A 361 -2.58 -15.22 3.94
C GLN A 361 -1.44 -14.38 3.36
N GLN A 362 -0.33 -14.25 4.10
CA GLN A 362 0.83 -13.46 3.65
C GLN A 362 1.42 -13.99 2.35
N VAL A 363 1.48 -15.32 2.18
CA VAL A 363 1.96 -15.91 0.92
C VAL A 363 0.94 -15.74 -0.20
N ALA A 364 -0.37 -15.86 0.09
CA ALA A 364 -1.41 -15.61 -0.90
C ALA A 364 -1.38 -14.15 -1.40
N ASP A 365 -1.14 -13.19 -0.51
CA ASP A 365 -0.96 -11.78 -0.85
C ASP A 365 0.34 -11.54 -1.62
N ALA A 366 1.48 -12.05 -1.13
CA ALA A 366 2.76 -11.96 -1.81
C ALA A 366 2.71 -12.57 -3.23
N SER A 367 1.97 -13.67 -3.42
CA SER A 367 1.77 -14.31 -4.72
C SER A 367 1.04 -13.39 -5.69
N LEU A 368 -0.04 -12.74 -5.24
CA LEU A 368 -0.76 -11.76 -6.03
C LEU A 368 0.14 -10.58 -6.44
N TRP A 369 0.87 -10.02 -5.47
CA TRP A 369 1.73 -8.86 -5.71
C TRP A 369 2.96 -9.18 -6.55
N SER A 370 3.58 -10.35 -6.37
CA SER A 370 4.66 -10.82 -7.24
C SER A 370 4.18 -10.98 -8.68
N THR A 371 2.99 -11.55 -8.88
CA THR A 371 2.38 -11.72 -10.21
C THR A 371 2.15 -10.37 -10.87
N LEU A 372 1.50 -9.43 -10.17
CA LEU A 372 1.28 -8.09 -10.69
C LEU A 372 2.59 -7.42 -11.07
N ARG A 373 3.64 -7.56 -10.24
CA ARG A 373 4.93 -6.93 -10.51
C ARG A 373 5.55 -7.47 -11.79
N ARG A 374 5.50 -8.79 -11.99
CA ARG A 374 6.02 -9.45 -13.19
C ARG A 374 5.26 -9.03 -14.46
N ILE A 375 3.94 -8.87 -14.38
CA ILE A 375 3.14 -8.35 -15.50
C ILE A 375 3.57 -6.92 -15.85
N VAL A 376 3.76 -6.06 -14.84
CA VAL A 376 4.25 -4.67 -15.02
C VAL A 376 5.63 -4.65 -15.67
N ASP A 377 6.52 -5.57 -15.26
CA ASP A 377 7.86 -5.72 -15.83
C ASP A 377 7.85 -6.30 -17.26
N GLY A 378 6.68 -6.60 -17.83
CA GLY A 378 6.52 -7.15 -19.17
C GLY A 378 6.94 -8.63 -19.26
N GLU A 379 7.06 -9.33 -18.13
CA GLU A 379 7.38 -10.74 -18.11
C GLU A 379 6.19 -11.58 -18.56
N ALA A 380 6.46 -12.67 -19.27
CA ALA A 380 5.45 -13.68 -19.54
C ALA A 380 5.10 -14.40 -18.23
N VAL A 381 3.88 -14.18 -17.75
CA VAL A 381 3.33 -14.87 -16.58
C VAL A 381 2.18 -15.77 -17.04
N GLU A 382 2.36 -17.07 -16.90
CA GLU A 382 1.29 -18.05 -17.07
C GLU A 382 0.76 -18.43 -15.69
N VAL A 383 -0.54 -18.23 -15.49
CA VAL A 383 -1.26 -18.67 -14.28
C VAL A 383 -2.21 -19.78 -14.71
N SER A 384 -2.15 -20.93 -14.03
CA SER A 384 -3.02 -22.08 -14.31
C SER A 384 -4.49 -21.66 -14.32
N SER A 385 -5.28 -22.32 -15.17
CA SER A 385 -6.74 -22.18 -15.13
C SER A 385 -7.37 -22.91 -13.95
N ASP A 386 -6.65 -23.86 -13.35
CA ASP A 386 -7.07 -24.50 -12.10
C ASP A 386 -6.65 -23.64 -10.92
N VAL A 387 -7.62 -23.27 -10.07
CA VAL A 387 -7.41 -22.29 -8.98
C VAL A 387 -6.48 -22.82 -7.89
N GLN A 388 -6.52 -24.12 -7.65
CA GLN A 388 -5.69 -24.78 -6.63
C GLN A 388 -4.25 -24.85 -7.14
N GLU A 389 -4.04 -25.33 -8.37
CA GLU A 389 -2.71 -25.32 -9.01
C GLU A 389 -2.14 -23.89 -9.10
N ALA A 390 -2.97 -22.90 -9.43
CA ALA A 390 -2.55 -21.51 -9.47
C ALA A 390 -2.11 -20.96 -8.09
N ALA A 391 -2.75 -21.39 -6.99
CA ALA A 391 -2.34 -21.02 -5.64
C ALA A 391 -0.95 -21.57 -5.31
N HIS A 392 -0.69 -22.84 -5.64
CA HIS A 392 0.62 -23.48 -5.51
C HIS A 392 1.71 -22.84 -6.38
N GLN A 393 1.38 -22.52 -7.65
CA GLN A 393 2.26 -21.75 -8.53
C GLN A 393 2.62 -20.38 -7.94
N GLY A 394 1.69 -19.75 -7.21
CA GLY A 394 1.91 -18.51 -6.49
C GLY A 394 3.09 -18.59 -5.52
N VAL A 395 3.15 -19.65 -4.70
CA VAL A 395 4.24 -19.89 -3.73
C VAL A 395 5.60 -19.90 -4.44
N SER A 396 5.68 -20.66 -5.53
CA SER A 396 6.89 -20.75 -6.37
C SER A 396 7.27 -19.41 -7.01
N SER A 397 6.28 -18.60 -7.40
CA SER A 397 6.51 -17.25 -7.94
C SER A 397 7.09 -16.31 -6.88
N VAL A 398 6.58 -16.38 -5.64
CA VAL A 398 7.14 -15.60 -4.53
C VAL A 398 8.58 -16.02 -4.27
N GLU A 399 8.84 -17.32 -4.13
CA GLU A 399 10.19 -17.83 -3.93
C GLU A 399 11.14 -17.40 -5.06
N SER A 400 10.72 -17.54 -6.32
CA SER A 400 11.50 -17.09 -7.47
C SER A 400 11.81 -15.60 -7.39
N HIS A 401 10.83 -14.75 -7.05
CA HIS A 401 11.05 -13.33 -6.86
C HIS A 401 12.02 -13.04 -5.70
N ARG A 402 11.93 -13.79 -4.59
CA ARG A 402 12.84 -13.65 -3.44
C ARG A 402 14.26 -14.07 -3.80
N GLN A 403 14.45 -15.16 -4.53
CA GLN A 403 15.75 -15.62 -5.02
C GLN A 403 16.33 -14.65 -6.07
N GLN A 404 15.47 -14.08 -6.92
CA GLN A 404 15.79 -13.00 -7.85
C GLN A 404 16.07 -11.67 -7.14
N GLY A 405 15.77 -11.52 -5.85
CA GLY A 405 16.23 -10.41 -5.01
C GLY A 405 17.77 -10.28 -4.95
N SER A 406 18.51 -11.27 -5.48
CA SER A 406 19.93 -11.16 -5.83
C SER A 406 20.22 -10.29 -7.08
N VAL A 407 19.18 -9.88 -7.80
CA VAL A 407 19.15 -9.12 -9.06
C VAL A 407 18.20 -7.93 -8.93
N GLU A 408 18.09 -7.31 -7.75
CA GLU A 408 17.34 -6.05 -7.49
C GLU A 408 17.69 -4.90 -8.47
N TYR A 409 18.67 -5.11 -9.33
CA TYR A 409 19.31 -4.14 -10.20
C TYR A 409 19.21 -4.48 -11.69
N GLY A 410 18.58 -5.61 -12.08
CA GLY A 410 18.73 -6.12 -13.45
C GLY A 410 20.18 -6.51 -13.79
N CYS A 411 21.05 -6.60 -12.78
CA CYS A 411 22.48 -6.85 -12.94
C CYS A 411 23.02 -7.96 -12.06
N GLN A 412 23.98 -8.70 -12.64
CA GLN A 412 24.78 -9.69 -11.94
C GLN A 412 25.81 -8.97 -11.07
N GLY A 413 25.46 -8.63 -9.83
CA GLY A 413 26.38 -8.00 -8.89
C GLY A 413 25.79 -7.85 -7.49
N GLU A 414 26.67 -7.87 -6.48
CA GLU A 414 26.37 -7.78 -5.05
C GLU A 414 25.63 -6.49 -4.69
N GLY A 415 24.32 -6.51 -4.90
CA GLY A 415 23.37 -5.56 -4.33
C GLY A 415 23.41 -5.52 -2.80
N THR A 416 22.73 -4.52 -2.23
CA THR A 416 22.45 -4.39 -0.78
C THR A 416 22.37 -5.73 -0.07
N SER A 417 23.15 -5.91 1.00
CA SER A 417 23.43 -7.21 1.61
C SER A 417 22.16 -8.06 1.76
N LYS A 418 22.23 -9.33 1.34
CA LYS A 418 21.20 -10.37 1.52
C LYS A 418 20.57 -10.41 2.93
N GLN A 419 21.25 -9.86 3.93
CA GLN A 419 20.84 -9.78 5.34
C GLN A 419 19.86 -8.63 5.69
N ALA A 420 19.54 -7.73 4.76
CA ALA A 420 18.73 -6.53 5.04
C ALA A 420 17.29 -6.58 4.51
N GLN A 421 16.91 -7.59 3.72
CA GLN A 421 15.53 -7.75 3.28
C GLN A 421 14.69 -8.34 4.43
N LYS A 422 13.69 -7.57 4.88
CA LYS A 422 12.66 -8.03 5.82
C LYS A 422 11.96 -9.27 5.24
N SER A 423 11.64 -10.26 6.09
CA SER A 423 10.89 -11.45 5.64
C SER A 423 9.48 -11.05 5.20
N ILE A 424 8.91 -11.75 4.21
CA ILE A 424 7.51 -11.54 3.83
C ILE A 424 6.55 -11.80 5.00
N PHE A 425 6.94 -12.65 5.95
CA PHE A 425 6.13 -13.00 7.12
C PHE A 425 6.15 -11.94 8.22
N ASP A 426 7.11 -11.01 8.15
CA ASP A 426 7.20 -9.86 9.05
C ASP A 426 6.45 -8.64 8.51
N MET A 427 5.91 -8.73 7.28
CA MET A 427 5.23 -7.62 6.59
C MET A 427 3.70 -7.71 6.69
N SER A 428 3.04 -6.57 6.82
CA SER A 428 1.59 -6.47 6.58
C SER A 428 1.24 -6.66 5.09
N SER A 429 -0.03 -6.93 4.75
CA SER A 429 -0.46 -7.05 3.35
C SER A 429 -0.14 -5.79 2.52
N ASP A 430 -0.28 -4.62 3.14
CA ASP A 430 0.00 -3.32 2.54
C ASP A 430 1.52 -3.06 2.38
N GLU A 431 2.32 -3.46 3.39
CA GLU A 431 3.78 -3.45 3.31
C GLU A 431 4.28 -4.40 2.21
N LEU A 432 3.69 -5.59 2.08
CA LEU A 432 4.00 -6.55 1.01
C LEU A 432 3.73 -5.92 -0.35
N ALA A 433 2.52 -5.44 -0.60
CA ALA A 433 2.15 -4.83 -1.87
C ALA A 433 3.14 -3.70 -2.24
N SER A 434 3.51 -2.90 -1.25
CA SER A 434 4.48 -1.82 -1.43
C SER A 434 5.90 -2.33 -1.70
N ALA A 435 6.35 -3.36 -1.00
CA ALA A 435 7.67 -3.96 -1.19
C ALA A 435 7.85 -4.52 -2.61
N PHE A 436 6.83 -5.21 -3.14
CA PHE A 436 6.86 -5.74 -4.51
C PHE A 436 6.74 -4.64 -5.57
N MET A 437 6.01 -3.56 -5.32
CA MET A 437 5.77 -2.49 -6.31
C MET A 437 6.81 -1.36 -6.31
N ARG A 438 7.78 -1.35 -5.38
CA ARG A 438 8.83 -0.33 -5.33
C ARG A 438 9.59 -0.22 -6.66
N THR A 439 9.51 0.94 -7.30
CA THR A 439 10.30 1.33 -8.49
C THR A 439 11.52 2.16 -8.13
N ILE A 440 11.53 2.73 -6.93
CA ILE A 440 12.52 3.65 -6.41
C ILE A 440 13.21 3.03 -5.20
N PHE A 441 14.54 3.08 -5.17
CA PHE A 441 15.35 2.56 -4.07
C PHE A 441 16.44 3.54 -3.63
N ILE A 442 16.79 3.46 -2.35
CA ILE A 442 17.77 4.31 -1.71
C ILE A 442 19.10 3.56 -1.62
N THR A 443 20.14 4.11 -2.25
CA THR A 443 21.50 3.55 -2.28
C THR A 443 22.54 4.64 -2.01
N ASN A 444 23.83 4.31 -2.10
CA ASN A 444 24.89 5.31 -2.04
C ASN A 444 25.33 5.68 -3.46
N CYS A 445 25.64 6.94 -3.71
CA CYS A 445 26.19 7.34 -5.01
C CYS A 445 27.61 6.78 -5.17
N PRO A 446 27.90 5.98 -6.21
CA PRO A 446 29.23 5.41 -6.42
C PRO A 446 30.30 6.44 -6.80
N LEU A 447 29.92 7.68 -7.16
CA LEU A 447 30.86 8.75 -7.53
C LEU A 447 31.31 9.63 -6.37
N CYS A 448 30.43 9.87 -5.39
CA CYS A 448 30.70 10.78 -4.28
C CYS A 448 30.46 10.16 -2.90
N ASP A 449 30.01 8.90 -2.85
CA ASP A 449 29.64 8.16 -1.64
C ASP A 449 28.59 8.87 -0.77
N GLU A 450 27.80 9.75 -1.40
CA GLU A 450 26.61 10.32 -0.77
C GLU A 450 25.66 9.19 -0.44
N LYS A 451 25.24 9.13 0.82
CA LYS A 451 24.27 8.14 1.29
C LYS A 451 22.87 8.65 1.06
N GLY A 452 21.93 7.75 0.80
CA GLY A 452 20.53 8.14 0.68
C GLY A 452 20.12 8.56 -0.74
N VAL A 453 20.92 8.22 -1.75
CA VAL A 453 20.67 8.63 -3.13
C VAL A 453 19.61 7.74 -3.77
N THR A 454 18.66 8.38 -4.43
CA THR A 454 17.53 7.72 -5.09
C THR A 454 17.98 7.12 -6.43
N ALA A 455 17.61 5.87 -6.67
CA ALA A 455 17.82 5.15 -7.92
C ALA A 455 16.49 4.56 -8.41
N THR A 456 16.30 4.54 -9.72
CA THR A 456 15.07 4.03 -10.35
C THR A 456 15.36 2.74 -11.11
N LYS A 457 14.46 1.75 -11.00
CA LYS A 457 14.58 0.45 -11.66
C LYS A 457 14.47 0.57 -13.19
N GLU A 458 13.66 1.50 -13.69
CA GLU A 458 13.33 1.62 -15.12
C GLU A 458 14.51 2.01 -16.02
N ASN A 459 15.47 2.78 -15.50
CA ASN A 459 16.66 3.18 -16.26
C ASN A 459 17.92 2.46 -15.79
N GLY A 460 17.87 1.73 -14.68
CA GLY A 460 19.06 1.21 -14.03
C GLY A 460 20.07 2.34 -13.75
N THR A 461 19.61 3.55 -13.41
CA THR A 461 20.49 4.72 -13.19
C THR A 461 20.32 5.36 -11.82
N ILE A 462 21.44 5.71 -11.19
CA ILE A 462 21.56 6.57 -10.02
C ILE A 462 21.77 7.99 -10.51
N THR A 463 20.86 8.91 -10.21
CA THR A 463 21.09 10.34 -10.40
C THR A 463 21.32 10.99 -9.04
N CYS A 464 22.57 11.36 -8.77
CA CYS A 464 22.95 11.96 -7.49
C CYS A 464 22.71 13.48 -7.51
N GLY A 465 21.89 13.97 -6.59
CA GLY A 465 21.58 15.39 -6.45
C GLY A 465 22.80 16.24 -6.07
N ASP A 466 23.67 15.75 -5.17
CA ASP A 466 24.86 16.51 -4.74
C ASP A 466 25.91 16.62 -5.83
N CYS A 467 26.25 15.50 -6.47
CA CYS A 467 27.33 15.49 -7.45
C CYS A 467 26.85 15.73 -8.88
N GLY A 468 25.53 15.66 -9.15
CA GLY A 468 24.96 15.79 -10.49
C GLY A 468 25.41 14.70 -11.47
N GLY A 469 25.96 13.60 -10.94
CA GLY A 469 26.41 12.45 -11.72
C GLY A 469 25.26 11.49 -11.98
N CYS A 470 25.15 11.03 -13.22
CA CYS A 470 24.29 9.91 -13.59
C CYS A 470 25.18 8.68 -13.78
N VAL A 471 24.88 7.60 -13.06
CA VAL A 471 25.65 6.36 -13.07
C VAL A 471 24.71 5.21 -13.33
N ASP A 472 25.07 4.35 -14.24
CA ASP A 472 24.41 3.08 -14.43
C ASP A 472 24.64 2.20 -13.19
N VAL A 473 23.56 1.87 -12.48
CA VAL A 473 23.49 1.05 -11.26
C VAL A 473 24.12 -0.32 -11.48
N CYS A 474 24.01 -0.78 -12.71
CA CYS A 474 24.25 -2.14 -13.16
C CYS A 474 25.74 -2.40 -13.45
N THR A 475 26.38 -1.43 -14.09
CA THR A 475 27.76 -1.49 -14.58
C THR A 475 28.70 -0.57 -13.81
N GLY A 476 28.16 0.35 -13.01
CA GLY A 476 28.90 1.46 -12.41
C GLY A 476 29.37 2.48 -13.46
N GLU A 477 28.93 2.38 -14.72
CA GLU A 477 29.37 3.27 -15.78
C GLU A 477 28.79 4.67 -15.59
N VAL A 478 29.66 5.68 -15.68
CA VAL A 478 29.24 7.08 -15.54
C VAL A 478 28.64 7.57 -16.84
N LEU A 479 27.32 7.40 -16.98
CA LEU A 479 26.54 7.86 -18.14
C LEU A 479 26.60 9.38 -18.32
N ARG A 480 26.71 10.13 -17.22
CA ARG A 480 26.91 11.58 -17.26
C ARG A 480 27.81 12.06 -16.13
N LYS A 481 28.97 12.61 -16.48
CA LYS A 481 29.83 13.34 -15.54
C LYS A 481 29.25 14.73 -15.28
N ALA A 482 29.20 15.10 -14.01
CA ALA A 482 28.87 16.45 -13.56
C ALA A 482 29.64 17.52 -14.35
N SER A 483 28.96 18.58 -14.79
CA SER A 483 29.66 19.71 -15.38
C SER A 483 30.60 20.35 -14.33
N LYS A 484 31.79 20.82 -14.73
CA LYS A 484 32.73 21.50 -13.81
C LYS A 484 32.08 22.66 -13.04
N LYS A 485 31.03 23.29 -13.60
CA LYS A 485 30.26 24.37 -12.95
C LYS A 485 29.39 23.88 -11.78
N GLN A 486 28.76 22.71 -11.89
CA GLN A 486 27.92 22.16 -10.81
C GLN A 486 28.74 21.64 -9.62
N LYS A 487 29.89 21.01 -9.86
CA LYS A 487 30.82 20.62 -8.79
C LYS A 487 31.32 21.83 -7.98
N ALA A 488 31.56 22.96 -8.64
CA ALA A 488 31.94 24.20 -7.97
C ALA A 488 30.78 24.80 -7.15
N ALA A 489 29.54 24.73 -7.66
CA ALA A 489 28.36 25.20 -6.95
C ALA A 489 28.07 24.39 -5.67
N ALA A 490 28.09 23.05 -5.74
CA ALA A 490 27.85 22.17 -4.58
C ALA A 490 28.94 22.31 -3.50
N GLN A 491 30.22 22.46 -3.89
CA GLN A 491 31.30 22.75 -2.95
C GLN A 491 31.20 24.15 -2.33
N SER A 492 30.75 25.14 -3.09
CA SER A 492 30.53 26.49 -2.58
C SER A 492 29.34 26.56 -1.60
N GLY A 493 28.24 25.83 -1.86
CA GLY A 493 27.08 25.77 -0.96
C GLY A 493 27.40 25.14 0.40
N LYS A 494 28.13 24.03 0.43
CA LYS A 494 28.59 23.40 1.70
C LYS A 494 29.63 24.26 2.44
N ALA A 495 30.44 25.05 1.72
CA ALA A 495 31.39 25.99 2.33
C ALA A 495 30.69 27.23 2.93
N VAL A 496 29.66 27.76 2.26
CA VAL A 496 28.84 28.89 2.74
C VAL A 496 27.98 28.48 3.94
N ALA A 497 27.38 27.28 3.92
CA ALA A 497 26.66 26.73 5.06
C ALA A 497 27.56 26.58 6.31
N LYS A 498 28.82 26.16 6.14
CA LYS A 498 29.82 26.11 7.23
C LYS A 498 30.28 27.48 7.72
N THR A 499 30.25 28.52 6.89
CA THR A 499 30.64 29.89 7.29
C THR A 499 29.49 30.70 7.88
N MET A 500 28.24 30.30 7.66
CA MET A 500 27.05 30.91 8.26
C MET A 500 26.53 30.19 9.52
N MET A 501 27.16 29.08 9.92
CA MET A 501 26.85 28.43 11.20
C MET A 501 27.27 29.30 12.38
N SER A 502 26.37 29.43 13.36
CA SER A 502 26.69 30.02 14.65
C SER A 502 27.89 29.30 15.29
N PRO A 503 28.79 30.01 15.99
CA PRO A 503 29.93 29.38 16.70
C PRO A 503 29.51 28.24 17.63
N VAL A 504 28.28 28.29 18.15
CA VAL A 504 27.70 27.25 19.01
C VAL A 504 27.39 25.97 18.22
N ASP A 505 26.76 26.09 17.05
CA ASP A 505 26.43 24.94 16.20
C ASP A 505 27.68 24.30 15.59
N TRP A 506 28.70 25.12 15.30
CA TRP A 506 30.00 24.63 14.87
C TRP A 506 30.68 23.79 15.96
N LEU A 507 30.67 24.27 17.21
CA LEU A 507 31.18 23.55 18.37
C LEU A 507 30.42 22.24 18.65
N PHE A 508 29.09 22.24 18.55
CA PHE A 508 28.30 21.01 18.74
C PHE A 508 28.59 19.96 17.67
N ASN A 509 28.74 20.37 16.40
CA ASN A 509 29.10 19.45 15.32
C ASN A 509 30.53 18.91 15.44
N GLU A 510 31.50 19.75 15.85
CA GLU A 510 32.86 19.30 16.16
C GLU A 510 32.88 18.27 17.30
N PHE A 511 32.14 18.52 18.39
CA PHE A 511 32.03 17.58 19.51
C PHE A 511 31.36 16.26 19.11
N ALA A 512 30.33 16.31 18.25
CA ALA A 512 29.65 15.11 17.75
C ALA A 512 30.56 14.27 16.83
N GLU A 513 31.33 14.91 15.96
CA GLU A 513 32.33 14.21 15.13
C GLU A 513 33.48 13.64 15.95
N TYR A 514 33.95 14.36 16.96
CA TYR A 514 35.00 13.87 17.88
C TYR A 514 34.49 12.66 18.67
N GLY A 515 33.23 12.67 19.11
CA GLY A 515 32.56 11.54 19.75
C GLY A 515 32.45 10.31 18.85
N LYS A 516 32.08 10.50 17.57
CA LYS A 516 32.03 9.41 16.57
C LYS A 516 33.40 8.80 16.29
N LYS A 517 34.44 9.63 16.11
CA LYS A 517 35.83 9.16 15.89
C LYS A 517 36.35 8.38 17.09
N ARG A 518 36.01 8.81 18.31
CA ARG A 518 36.41 8.11 19.54
C ARG A 518 35.72 6.76 19.69
N ARG A 519 34.42 6.65 19.37
CA ARG A 519 33.68 5.37 19.35
C ARG A 519 34.23 4.37 18.33
N LEU A 520 34.59 4.83 17.14
CA LEU A 520 35.20 4.00 16.09
C LEU A 520 36.60 3.48 16.48
N GLN A 521 37.37 4.27 17.24
CA GLN A 521 38.67 3.84 17.78
C GLN A 521 38.52 2.80 18.92
N THR A 522 37.50 2.92 19.78
CA THR A 522 37.24 1.90 20.82
C THR A 522 36.72 0.59 20.22
N GLN A 523 35.89 0.64 19.17
CA GLN A 523 35.46 -0.57 18.43
C GLN A 523 36.61 -1.30 17.73
N LYS A 524 37.57 -0.56 17.16
CA LYS A 524 38.80 -1.14 16.57
C LYS A 524 39.76 -1.73 17.60
N ARG A 525 39.73 -1.26 18.85
CA ARG A 525 40.53 -1.86 19.95
C ARG A 525 39.90 -3.14 20.51
N GLY A 526 38.58 -3.17 20.70
CA GLY A 526 37.88 -4.38 21.20
C GLY A 526 37.91 -5.56 20.23
N SER A 527 37.96 -5.31 18.91
CA SER A 527 38.10 -6.35 17.89
C SER A 527 39.48 -7.00 17.87
N ASN A 528 40.55 -6.26 18.22
CA ASN A 528 41.91 -6.82 18.30
C ASN A 528 42.16 -7.64 19.57
N GLU A 529 41.48 -7.33 20.69
CA GLU A 529 41.59 -8.13 21.92
C GLU A 529 40.81 -9.46 21.84
N THR A 530 39.78 -9.53 21.00
CA THR A 530 38.99 -10.77 20.82
C THR A 530 39.74 -11.80 19.96
N ILE A 531 40.62 -11.35 19.06
CA ILE A 531 41.46 -12.23 18.23
C ILE A 531 42.64 -12.81 19.03
N ALA A 532 43.15 -12.08 20.05
CA ALA A 532 44.26 -12.54 20.89
C ALA A 532 43.88 -13.59 21.96
N LEU A 533 42.58 -13.84 22.19
CA LEU A 533 42.08 -14.82 23.17
C LEU A 533 41.57 -16.13 22.55
N ARG A 534 41.77 -16.33 21.24
CA ARG A 534 41.45 -17.57 20.52
C ARG A 534 42.61 -18.14 19.68
N GLY A 535 43.84 -17.71 19.96
CA GLY A 535 45.08 -18.27 19.38
C GLY A 535 45.79 -19.17 20.38
#